data_AF-A0A1F5A3T6-F1
#
_entry.id   AF-A0A1F5A3T6-F1
#
_cell.length_a   1.000
_cell.length_b   1.000
_cell.length_c   1.000
_cell.angle_alpha   90.00
_cell.angle_beta   90.00
_cell.angle_gamma   90.00
#
_symmetry.space_group_name_H-M   'P 1'
#
loop_
_entity.id
_entity.type
_entity.pdbx_description
1 polymer ?
#
loop_
_entity_poly.entity_id
_entity_poly.type
_entity_poly.pdbx_seq_one_letter_code
_entity_poly.pdbx_strand_id
1 'polypeptide(L)'
;MKSREIYQVEARRVKGGKANLIAALEDARSNGEVDEAEIARLPLEELADKMRCWRIWAVTALSLANGEWSGKRAANFLREARDVIGVYYYNETVWERAKQLKTDAEGHEYQMAAEMCRDEGKYWLRVGAFLGNPLLIDKAIESFEETISLAETGTSAAALAMIERETAKRTKGQGVDFTQIRQAFTTVVDLSPRVGGWDRMAAVSWMYIKEAVFSGNFKDSLMGVRNLRIACNQLDKGWLQYPRNELLTGVMGISRRMTRGDVYAEQFEIQSK
;
A
#
# COMPACT_ATOMS: atom_id res chain seq x y z
N MET A 1 16.60 15.64 1.91
CA MET A 1 16.06 15.50 0.54
C MET A 1 15.05 16.61 0.31
N LYS A 2 15.12 17.35 -0.80
CA LYS A 2 14.07 18.33 -1.13
C LYS A 2 12.85 17.60 -1.69
N SER A 3 11.63 18.13 -1.51
CA SER A 3 10.37 17.56 -2.02
C SER A 3 10.46 16.98 -3.47
N ARG A 4 11.13 17.69 -4.40
CA ARG A 4 11.32 17.23 -5.79
C ARG A 4 12.09 15.90 -5.91
N GLU A 5 13.08 15.67 -5.06
CA GLU A 5 13.87 14.43 -5.05
C GLU A 5 13.03 13.27 -4.51
N ILE A 6 12.16 13.51 -3.52
CA ILE A 6 11.22 12.52 -2.98
C ILE A 6 10.29 11.99 -4.07
N TYR A 7 9.73 12.87 -4.93
CA TYR A 7 8.89 12.43 -6.04
C TYR A 7 9.65 11.61 -7.09
N GLN A 8 10.95 11.88 -7.30
CA GLN A 8 11.75 11.06 -8.21
C GLN A 8 11.97 9.65 -7.65
N VAL A 9 12.21 9.55 -6.33
CA VAL A 9 12.30 8.26 -5.63
C VAL A 9 10.97 7.50 -5.75
N GLU A 10 9.85 8.16 -5.50
CA GLU A 10 8.52 7.55 -5.62
C GLU A 10 8.19 7.14 -7.06
N ALA A 11 8.47 7.99 -8.04
CA ALA A 11 8.29 7.66 -9.45
C ALA A 11 9.16 6.46 -9.87
N ARG A 12 10.39 6.36 -9.35
CA ARG A 12 11.27 5.21 -9.57
C ARG A 12 10.66 3.94 -8.96
N ARG A 13 10.14 4.01 -7.74
CA ARG A 13 9.42 2.90 -7.06
C ARG A 13 8.25 2.40 -7.90
N VAL A 14 7.39 3.31 -8.40
CA VAL A 14 6.18 2.99 -9.18
C VAL A 14 6.50 2.33 -10.54
N LYS A 15 7.70 2.55 -11.09
CA LYS A 15 8.14 1.82 -12.30
C LYS A 15 8.30 0.30 -12.05
N GLY A 16 8.39 -0.16 -10.80
CA GLY A 16 8.06 -1.53 -10.39
C GLY A 16 9.10 -2.63 -10.66
N GLY A 17 10.30 -2.29 -11.15
CA GLY A 17 11.41 -3.24 -11.29
C GLY A 17 12.16 -3.46 -9.98
N LYS A 18 12.67 -4.68 -9.72
CA LYS A 18 13.38 -4.99 -8.46
C LYS A 18 14.56 -4.04 -8.19
N ALA A 19 15.38 -3.74 -9.20
CA ALA A 19 16.48 -2.79 -9.07
C ALA A 19 16.00 -1.39 -8.69
N ASN A 20 14.89 -0.93 -9.29
CA ASN A 20 14.28 0.35 -8.97
C ASN A 20 13.72 0.40 -7.54
N LEU A 21 13.10 -0.70 -7.09
CA LEU A 21 12.61 -0.83 -5.72
C LEU A 21 13.78 -0.82 -4.71
N ILE A 22 14.87 -1.53 -4.98
CA ILE A 22 16.05 -1.51 -4.11
C ILE A 22 16.66 -0.10 -4.03
N ALA A 23 16.86 0.56 -5.18
CA ALA A 23 17.38 1.93 -5.19
C ALA A 23 16.46 2.91 -4.46
N ALA A 24 15.13 2.78 -4.63
CA ALA A 24 14.18 3.62 -3.92
C ALA A 24 14.19 3.37 -2.41
N LEU A 25 14.37 2.11 -1.99
CA LEU A 25 14.50 1.73 -0.59
C LEU A 25 15.77 2.32 0.03
N GLU A 26 16.92 2.23 -0.66
CA GLU A 26 18.19 2.78 -0.21
C GLU A 26 18.14 4.31 -0.07
N ASP A 27 17.53 5.00 -1.04
CA ASP A 27 17.31 6.44 -0.97
C ASP A 27 16.39 6.80 0.20
N ALA A 28 15.30 6.06 0.40
CA ALA A 28 14.33 6.31 1.47
C ALA A 28 14.93 6.03 2.86
N ARG A 29 15.77 5.02 3.03
CA ARG A 29 16.53 4.76 4.26
C ARG A 29 17.44 5.94 4.60
N SER A 30 18.31 6.28 3.65
CA SER A 30 19.34 7.32 3.84
C SER A 30 18.75 8.69 4.16
N ASN A 31 17.56 8.98 3.63
CA ASN A 31 16.89 10.27 3.84
C ASN A 31 15.81 10.24 4.93
N GLY A 32 15.27 9.06 5.25
CA GLY A 32 14.23 8.88 6.25
C GLY A 32 14.77 8.68 7.66
N GLU A 33 15.99 8.17 7.82
CA GLU A 33 16.56 7.92 9.15
C GLU A 33 16.61 9.21 9.99
N VAL A 34 16.01 9.14 11.18
CA VAL A 34 15.93 10.19 12.20
C VAL A 34 15.86 9.49 13.56
N ASP A 35 16.62 9.98 14.54
CA ASP A 35 16.47 9.52 15.92
C ASP A 35 15.07 9.90 16.44
N GLU A 36 14.36 8.94 17.02
CA GLU A 36 13.02 9.14 17.55
C GLU A 36 12.94 10.35 18.52
N ALA A 37 13.99 10.58 19.30
CA ALA A 37 14.07 11.71 20.22
C ALA A 37 14.17 13.08 19.53
N GLU A 38 14.60 13.11 18.26
CA GLU A 38 14.74 14.33 17.47
C GLU A 38 13.47 14.69 16.70
N ILE A 39 12.55 13.74 16.49
CA ILE A 39 11.29 13.94 15.75
C ILE A 39 10.51 15.14 16.28
N ALA A 40 10.40 15.28 17.61
CA ALA A 40 9.65 16.36 18.25
C ALA A 40 10.22 17.77 17.99
N ARG A 41 11.48 17.85 17.54
CA ARG A 41 12.19 19.12 17.29
C ARG A 41 12.18 19.51 15.81
N LEU A 42 11.74 18.62 14.92
CA LEU A 42 11.73 18.89 13.49
C LEU A 42 10.65 19.94 13.14
N PRO A 43 10.98 20.93 12.30
CA PRO A 43 9.97 21.78 11.68
C PRO A 43 8.94 20.95 10.90
N LEU A 44 7.70 21.44 10.82
CA LEU A 44 6.60 20.69 10.18
C LEU A 44 6.91 20.30 8.73
N GLU A 45 7.52 21.19 7.96
CA GLU A 45 7.87 20.93 6.56
C GLU A 45 8.92 19.81 6.42
N GLU A 46 9.95 19.84 7.28
CA GLU A 46 10.98 18.82 7.31
C GLU A 46 10.41 17.48 7.78
N LEU A 47 9.56 17.50 8.80
CA LEU A 47 8.87 16.31 9.29
C LEU A 47 7.94 15.73 8.22
N ALA A 48 7.24 16.56 7.44
CA ALA A 48 6.42 16.10 6.32
C ALA A 48 7.26 15.42 5.23
N ASP A 49 8.45 15.95 4.91
CA ASP A 49 9.42 15.29 4.02
C ASP A 49 9.88 13.94 4.58
N LYS A 50 10.18 13.87 5.87
CA LYS A 50 10.56 12.61 6.55
C LYS A 50 9.45 11.58 6.50
N MET A 51 8.20 11.96 6.79
CA MET A 51 7.03 11.09 6.67
C MET A 51 6.88 10.52 5.26
N ARG A 52 7.07 11.34 4.22
CA ARG A 52 7.05 10.86 2.83
C ARG A 52 8.14 9.82 2.58
N CYS A 53 9.36 10.04 3.07
CA CYS A 53 10.43 9.05 3.00
C CYS A 53 10.07 7.75 3.74
N TRP A 54 9.50 7.81 4.95
CA TRP A 54 9.07 6.63 5.71
C TRP A 54 7.99 5.84 4.99
N ARG A 55 7.04 6.52 4.34
CA ARG A 55 6.05 5.86 3.48
C ARG A 55 6.68 5.15 2.30
N ILE A 56 7.58 5.81 1.58
CA ILE A 56 8.33 5.17 0.49
C ILE A 56 9.07 3.95 1.04
N TRP A 57 9.74 4.08 2.19
CA TRP A 57 10.47 2.99 2.83
C TRP A 57 9.56 1.80 3.13
N ALA A 58 8.50 1.98 3.91
CA ALA A 58 7.59 0.92 4.31
C ALA A 58 6.93 0.25 3.08
N VAL A 59 6.36 1.04 2.17
CA VAL A 59 5.66 0.51 0.98
C VAL A 59 6.61 -0.18 0.01
N THR A 60 7.86 0.28 -0.09
CA THR A 60 8.87 -0.36 -0.94
C THR A 60 9.33 -1.68 -0.33
N ALA A 61 9.55 -1.73 0.98
CA ALA A 61 9.86 -2.96 1.69
C ALA A 61 8.73 -3.99 1.52
N LEU A 62 7.46 -3.58 1.67
CA LEU A 62 6.31 -4.42 1.36
C LEU A 62 6.35 -4.93 -0.10
N SER A 63 6.61 -4.04 -1.06
CA SER A 63 6.68 -4.40 -2.48
C SER A 63 7.81 -5.39 -2.79
N LEU A 64 8.95 -5.27 -2.10
CA LEU A 64 10.06 -6.22 -2.22
C LEU A 64 9.71 -7.56 -1.58
N ALA A 65 9.12 -7.57 -0.38
CA ALA A 65 8.58 -8.78 0.22
C ALA A 65 7.61 -9.49 -0.74
N ASN A 66 6.86 -8.74 -1.55
CA ASN A 66 5.94 -9.28 -2.54
C ASN A 66 6.62 -10.00 -3.71
N GLY A 67 7.82 -9.60 -4.07
CA GLY A 67 8.60 -10.19 -5.16
C GLY A 67 9.59 -11.27 -4.73
N GLU A 68 9.73 -11.55 -3.43
CA GLU A 68 10.73 -12.51 -2.94
C GLU A 68 10.24 -13.97 -3.00
N TRP A 69 11.06 -14.88 -3.51
CA TRP A 69 10.75 -16.31 -3.52
C TRP A 69 10.99 -16.96 -2.14
N SER A 70 12.06 -16.55 -1.47
CA SER A 70 12.43 -17.07 -0.15
C SER A 70 11.54 -16.47 0.93
N GLY A 71 10.94 -17.34 1.75
CA GLY A 71 10.17 -16.91 2.92
C GLY A 71 11.02 -16.10 3.91
N LYS A 72 12.28 -16.50 4.15
CA LYS A 72 13.23 -15.75 4.98
C LYS A 72 13.49 -14.33 4.46
N ARG A 73 13.72 -14.16 3.15
CA ARG A 73 13.94 -12.82 2.57
C ARG A 73 12.67 -11.96 2.60
N ALA A 74 11.52 -12.55 2.31
CA ALA A 74 10.24 -11.86 2.46
C ALA A 74 10.03 -11.39 3.90
N ALA A 75 10.29 -12.25 4.89
CA ALA A 75 10.20 -11.92 6.31
C ALA A 75 11.15 -10.77 6.71
N ASN A 76 12.36 -10.70 6.15
CA ASN A 76 13.28 -9.57 6.42
C ASN A 76 12.68 -8.23 5.98
N PHE A 77 12.14 -8.17 4.76
CA PHE A 77 11.52 -6.94 4.28
C PHE A 77 10.22 -6.60 5.04
N LEU A 78 9.46 -7.60 5.45
CA LEU A 78 8.29 -7.37 6.31
C LEU A 78 8.70 -6.81 7.68
N ARG A 79 9.77 -7.34 8.31
CA ARG A 79 10.29 -6.77 9.56
C ARG A 79 10.80 -5.34 9.38
N GLU A 80 11.41 -5.05 8.25
CA GLU A 80 11.83 -3.68 7.96
C GLU A 80 10.63 -2.73 7.82
N ALA A 81 9.55 -3.14 7.13
CA ALA A 81 8.32 -2.35 7.08
C ALA A 81 7.70 -2.17 8.47
N ARG A 82 7.68 -3.23 9.29
CA ARG A 82 7.24 -3.19 10.69
C ARG A 82 8.00 -2.14 11.49
N ASP A 83 9.33 -2.13 11.38
CA ASP A 83 10.18 -1.24 12.15
C ASP A 83 9.90 0.23 11.81
N VAL A 84 9.71 0.54 10.53
CA VAL A 84 9.32 1.88 10.08
C VAL A 84 7.95 2.27 10.65
N ILE A 85 6.95 1.39 10.58
CA ILE A 85 5.61 1.67 11.09
C ILE A 85 5.65 1.85 12.62
N GLY A 86 6.27 0.92 13.35
CA GLY A 86 6.31 0.95 14.81
C GLY A 86 7.08 2.13 15.38
N VAL A 87 8.23 2.49 14.78
CA VAL A 87 9.04 3.61 15.27
C VAL A 87 8.42 4.94 14.88
N TYR A 88 8.00 5.09 13.62
CA TYR A 88 7.62 6.41 13.11
C TYR A 88 6.12 6.66 13.11
N TYR A 89 5.27 5.69 12.73
CA TYR A 89 3.83 5.97 12.56
C TYR A 89 3.11 6.09 13.90
N TYR A 90 3.55 5.32 14.88
CA TYR A 90 3.00 5.35 16.23
C TYR A 90 3.65 6.39 17.14
N ASN A 91 4.64 7.14 16.64
CA ASN A 91 5.14 8.30 17.37
C ASN A 91 4.04 9.37 17.43
N GLU A 92 3.68 9.80 18.65
CA GLU A 92 2.58 10.74 18.90
C GLU A 92 2.72 12.05 18.13
N THR A 93 3.94 12.60 18.06
CA THR A 93 4.19 13.84 17.31
C THR A 93 3.96 13.62 15.83
N VAL A 94 4.45 12.51 15.27
CA VAL A 94 4.22 12.17 13.86
C VAL A 94 2.72 12.05 13.60
N TRP A 95 2.01 11.31 14.44
CA TRP A 95 0.57 11.08 14.26
C TRP A 95 -0.24 12.39 14.26
N GLU A 96 -0.01 13.26 15.24
CA GLU A 96 -0.72 14.53 15.34
C GLU A 96 -0.42 15.47 14.17
N ARG A 97 0.81 15.47 13.66
CA ARG A 97 1.18 16.24 12.48
C ARG A 97 0.63 15.63 11.19
N ALA A 98 0.59 14.31 11.07
CA ALA A 98 0.04 13.63 9.91
C ALA A 98 -1.46 13.95 9.70
N LYS A 99 -2.23 14.16 10.78
CA LYS A 99 -3.63 14.60 10.67
C LYS A 99 -3.80 15.98 10.03
N GLN A 100 -2.79 16.85 10.17
CA GLN A 100 -2.77 18.22 9.62
C GLN A 100 -2.38 18.24 8.14
N LEU A 101 -1.72 17.19 7.64
CA LEU A 101 -1.23 17.09 6.27
C LEU A 101 -2.30 16.45 5.38
N LYS A 102 -3.06 17.30 4.68
CA LYS A 102 -4.10 16.89 3.73
C LYS A 102 -3.69 17.02 2.26
N THR A 103 -2.72 17.88 1.99
CA THR A 103 -2.13 18.08 0.66
C THR A 103 -0.61 18.02 0.76
N ASP A 104 0.04 17.64 -0.33
CA ASP A 104 1.48 17.75 -0.44
C ASP A 104 1.92 19.16 -0.86
N ALA A 105 3.23 19.36 -0.99
CA ALA A 105 3.83 20.64 -1.36
C ALA A 105 3.47 21.11 -2.78
N GLU A 106 2.98 20.22 -3.65
CA GLU A 106 2.54 20.52 -5.01
C GLU A 106 1.02 20.76 -5.08
N GLY A 107 0.33 20.72 -3.93
CA GLY A 107 -1.12 20.90 -3.82
C GLY A 107 -1.92 19.66 -4.21
N HIS A 108 -1.27 18.50 -4.35
CA HIS A 108 -1.96 17.24 -4.59
C HIS A 108 -2.52 16.67 -3.30
N GLU A 109 -3.64 15.97 -3.42
CA GLU A 109 -4.28 15.28 -2.30
C GLU A 109 -3.30 14.27 -1.68
N TYR A 110 -2.98 14.48 -0.40
CA TYR A 110 -1.99 13.70 0.33
C TYR A 110 -2.38 13.61 1.80
N GLN A 111 -3.47 12.88 2.05
CA GLN A 111 -4.02 12.67 3.39
C GLN A 111 -3.12 11.74 4.21
N MET A 112 -2.07 12.32 4.81
CA MET A 112 -0.95 11.57 5.37
C MET A 112 -1.40 10.53 6.42
N ALA A 113 -2.20 10.92 7.40
CA ALA A 113 -2.66 10.00 8.45
C ALA A 113 -3.48 8.82 7.88
N ALA A 114 -4.36 9.11 6.91
CA ALA A 114 -5.17 8.09 6.23
C ALA A 114 -4.27 7.11 5.46
N GLU A 115 -3.30 7.62 4.74
CA GLU A 115 -2.34 6.82 3.99
C GLU A 115 -1.38 6.02 4.88
N MET A 116 -0.97 6.53 6.04
CA MET A 116 -0.19 5.78 7.03
C MET A 116 -0.97 4.57 7.55
N CYS A 117 -2.24 4.75 7.93
CA CYS A 117 -3.13 3.64 8.30
C CYS A 117 -3.30 2.64 7.15
N ARG A 118 -3.34 3.12 5.91
CA ARG A 118 -3.50 2.26 4.74
C ARG A 118 -2.26 1.41 4.51
N ASP A 119 -1.08 1.99 4.70
CA ASP A 119 0.19 1.31 4.57
C ASP A 119 0.36 0.27 5.69
N GLU A 120 -0.11 0.57 6.90
CA GLU A 120 -0.25 -0.41 7.99
C GLU A 120 -1.23 -1.55 7.64
N GLY A 121 -2.41 -1.23 7.10
CA GLY A 121 -3.38 -2.24 6.67
C GLY A 121 -2.80 -3.19 5.63
N LYS A 122 -2.03 -2.66 4.67
CA LYS A 122 -1.29 -3.50 3.69
C LYS A 122 -0.23 -4.35 4.37
N TYR A 123 0.49 -3.82 5.36
CA TYR A 123 1.45 -4.59 6.14
C TYR A 123 0.78 -5.76 6.83
N TRP A 124 -0.28 -5.52 7.60
CA TRP A 124 -1.01 -6.57 8.32
C TRP A 124 -1.62 -7.60 7.38
N LEU A 125 -2.23 -7.16 6.27
CA LEU A 125 -2.76 -8.07 5.26
C LEU A 125 -1.65 -8.96 4.70
N ARG A 126 -0.45 -8.41 4.51
CA ARG A 126 0.67 -9.14 3.96
C ARG A 126 1.26 -10.15 4.93
N VAL A 127 1.44 -9.76 6.20
CA VAL A 127 1.90 -10.67 7.26
C VAL A 127 0.86 -11.76 7.50
N GLY A 128 -0.43 -11.42 7.57
CA GLY A 128 -1.52 -12.38 7.72
C GLY A 128 -1.53 -13.41 6.60
N ALA A 129 -1.43 -12.97 5.33
CA ALA A 129 -1.33 -13.87 4.19
C ALA A 129 -0.03 -14.70 4.19
N PHE A 130 1.09 -14.12 4.64
CA PHE A 130 2.39 -14.81 4.71
C PHE A 130 2.40 -15.92 5.77
N LEU A 131 1.79 -15.67 6.93
CA LEU A 131 1.72 -16.61 8.05
C LEU A 131 0.53 -17.57 7.96
N GLY A 132 -0.51 -17.22 7.20
CA GLY A 132 -1.80 -17.89 7.23
C GLY A 132 -2.59 -17.60 8.50
N ASN A 133 -2.44 -16.39 9.07
CA ASN A 133 -3.05 -16.00 10.33
C ASN A 133 -4.24 -15.05 10.10
N PRO A 134 -5.49 -15.49 10.34
CA PRO A 134 -6.68 -14.67 10.11
C PRO A 134 -6.82 -13.48 11.08
N LEU A 135 -6.25 -13.56 12.29
CA LEU A 135 -6.28 -12.45 13.26
C LEU A 135 -5.49 -11.23 12.75
N LEU A 136 -4.43 -11.47 11.98
CA LEU A 136 -3.68 -10.39 11.35
C LEU A 136 -4.42 -9.79 10.15
N ILE A 137 -5.34 -10.55 9.52
CA ILE A 137 -6.22 -10.00 8.50
C ILE A 137 -7.29 -9.09 9.15
N ASP A 138 -7.72 -9.39 10.38
CA ASP A 138 -8.60 -8.48 11.13
C ASP A 138 -7.94 -7.14 11.42
N LYS A 139 -6.70 -7.16 11.91
CA LYS A 139 -5.92 -5.91 12.08
C LYS A 139 -5.81 -5.11 10.78
N ALA A 140 -5.67 -5.79 9.64
CA ALA A 140 -5.65 -5.13 8.35
C ALA A 140 -6.98 -4.46 8.02
N ILE A 141 -8.10 -5.14 8.27
CA ILE A 141 -9.45 -4.59 8.07
C ILE A 141 -9.66 -3.37 8.97
N GLU A 142 -9.32 -3.46 10.25
CA GLU A 142 -9.38 -2.35 11.21
C GLU A 142 -8.56 -1.15 10.73
N SER A 143 -7.33 -1.37 10.26
CA SER A 143 -6.48 -0.31 9.71
C SER A 143 -7.09 0.37 8.48
N PHE A 144 -7.72 -0.41 7.59
CA PHE A 144 -8.41 0.17 6.43
C PHE A 144 -9.70 0.91 6.81
N GLU A 145 -10.41 0.47 7.85
CA GLU A 145 -11.56 1.19 8.39
C GLU A 145 -11.13 2.53 9.00
N GLU A 146 -10.02 2.56 9.73
CA GLU A 146 -9.40 3.78 10.24
C GLU A 146 -9.01 4.71 9.08
N THR A 147 -8.36 4.19 8.02
CA THR A 147 -8.07 4.99 6.81
C THR A 147 -9.33 5.64 6.24
N ILE A 148 -10.42 4.87 6.10
CA ILE A 148 -11.69 5.38 5.54
C ILE A 148 -12.27 6.47 6.44
N SER A 149 -12.15 6.34 7.77
CA SER A 149 -12.63 7.35 8.73
C SER A 149 -11.83 8.66 8.69
N LEU A 150 -10.51 8.56 8.45
CA LEU A 150 -9.59 9.70 8.40
C LEU A 150 -9.58 10.40 7.04
N ALA A 151 -9.90 9.66 5.98
CA ALA A 151 -9.91 10.16 4.62
C ALA A 151 -11.16 10.99 4.35
N GLU A 152 -10.98 12.14 3.71
CA GLU A 152 -12.09 12.91 3.14
C GLU A 152 -12.86 12.09 2.09
N THR A 153 -14.18 12.22 2.08
CA THR A 153 -15.05 11.48 1.15
C THR A 153 -14.75 11.84 -0.31
N GLY A 154 -14.77 10.85 -1.20
CA GLY A 154 -14.57 11.05 -2.64
C GLY A 154 -13.10 11.17 -3.03
N THR A 155 -12.19 10.83 -2.13
CA THR A 155 -10.75 10.85 -2.38
C THR A 155 -10.17 9.51 -2.78
N SER A 156 -8.95 9.55 -3.34
CA SER A 156 -8.25 8.34 -3.73
C SER A 156 -7.87 7.46 -2.53
N ALA A 157 -7.53 8.07 -1.39
CA ALA A 157 -7.18 7.34 -0.17
C ALA A 157 -8.37 6.53 0.37
N ALA A 158 -9.55 7.17 0.52
CA ALA A 158 -10.77 6.50 0.96
C ALA A 158 -11.19 5.37 0.02
N ALA A 159 -11.17 5.64 -1.30
CA ALA A 159 -11.56 4.65 -2.30
C ALA A 159 -10.61 3.44 -2.33
N LEU A 160 -9.30 3.68 -2.27
CA LEU A 160 -8.31 2.60 -2.26
C LEU A 160 -8.45 1.73 -1.01
N ALA A 161 -8.59 2.34 0.17
CA ALA A 161 -8.77 1.62 1.42
C ALA A 161 -10.07 0.81 1.44
N MET A 162 -11.16 1.33 0.85
CA MET A 162 -12.41 0.59 0.73
C MET A 162 -12.25 -0.70 -0.09
N ILE A 163 -11.58 -0.64 -1.24
CA ILE A 163 -11.33 -1.83 -2.06
C ILE A 163 -10.40 -2.81 -1.34
N GLU A 164 -9.35 -2.30 -0.69
CA GLU A 164 -8.39 -3.12 0.06
C GLU A 164 -9.03 -3.80 1.27
N ARG A 165 -9.91 -3.11 1.99
CA ARG A 165 -10.72 -3.68 3.09
C ARG A 165 -11.60 -4.83 2.60
N GLU A 166 -12.34 -4.63 1.51
CA GLU A 166 -13.20 -5.68 0.96
C GLU A 166 -12.39 -6.87 0.40
N THR A 167 -11.18 -6.60 -0.13
CA THR A 167 -10.23 -7.65 -0.52
C THR A 167 -9.74 -8.44 0.70
N ALA A 168 -9.44 -7.76 1.81
CA ALA A 168 -9.04 -8.38 3.07
C ALA A 168 -10.16 -9.25 3.66
N LYS A 169 -11.41 -8.76 3.68
CA LYS A 169 -12.60 -9.52 4.09
C LYS A 169 -12.72 -10.84 3.32
N ARG A 170 -12.60 -10.82 1.98
CA ARG A 170 -12.61 -12.06 1.20
C ARG A 170 -11.45 -12.98 1.52
N THR A 171 -10.26 -12.44 1.71
CA THR A 171 -9.07 -13.23 2.07
C THR A 171 -9.31 -13.97 3.39
N LYS A 172 -10.04 -13.37 4.33
CA LYS A 172 -10.52 -14.01 5.57
C LYS A 172 -11.69 -14.99 5.37
N GLY A 173 -12.33 -15.00 4.20
CA GLY A 173 -13.52 -15.81 3.92
C GLY A 173 -14.84 -15.15 4.32
N GLN A 174 -14.84 -13.83 4.54
CA GLN A 174 -16.05 -13.05 4.82
C GLN A 174 -16.74 -12.60 3.53
N GLY A 175 -18.03 -12.25 3.67
CA GLY A 175 -18.81 -11.62 2.60
C GLY A 175 -18.24 -10.25 2.21
N VAL A 176 -18.35 -9.94 0.93
CA VAL A 176 -17.83 -8.73 0.30
C VAL A 176 -18.98 -7.84 -0.13
N ASP A 177 -18.92 -6.54 0.18
CA ASP A 177 -19.86 -5.56 -0.36
C ASP A 177 -19.38 -5.04 -1.72
N PHE A 178 -19.88 -5.69 -2.77
CA PHE A 178 -19.54 -5.30 -4.14
C PHE A 178 -20.02 -3.89 -4.52
N THR A 179 -21.07 -3.37 -3.86
CA THR A 179 -21.56 -2.01 -4.14
C THR A 179 -20.52 -0.98 -3.70
N GLN A 180 -19.93 -1.18 -2.53
CA GLN A 180 -18.84 -0.33 -2.03
C GLN A 180 -17.61 -0.39 -2.92
N ILE A 181 -17.22 -1.59 -3.38
CA ILE A 181 -16.11 -1.75 -4.34
C ILE A 181 -16.40 -0.97 -5.62
N ARG A 182 -17.62 -1.06 -6.18
CA ARG A 182 -17.99 -0.30 -7.39
C ARG A 182 -17.88 1.20 -7.18
N GLN A 183 -18.40 1.73 -6.07
CA GLN A 183 -18.33 3.17 -5.75
C GLN A 183 -16.88 3.65 -5.65
N ALA A 184 -16.04 2.90 -4.94
CA ALA A 184 -14.63 3.19 -4.82
C ALA A 184 -13.90 3.11 -6.17
N PHE A 185 -14.19 2.09 -6.98
CA PHE A 185 -13.64 1.96 -8.34
C PHE A 185 -13.99 3.18 -9.19
N THR A 186 -15.26 3.58 -9.23
CA THR A 186 -15.70 4.77 -9.96
C THR A 186 -14.99 6.03 -9.49
N THR A 187 -14.83 6.21 -8.17
CA THR A 187 -14.10 7.35 -7.59
C THR A 187 -12.67 7.43 -8.13
N VAL A 188 -11.93 6.31 -8.13
CA VAL A 188 -10.54 6.29 -8.63
C VAL A 188 -10.50 6.55 -10.13
N VAL A 189 -11.40 5.97 -10.91
CA VAL A 189 -11.49 6.18 -12.36
C VAL A 189 -11.77 7.65 -12.70
N ASP A 190 -12.66 8.31 -11.95
CA ASP A 190 -13.04 9.71 -12.19
C ASP A 190 -11.94 10.70 -11.79
N LEU A 191 -11.17 10.36 -10.75
CA LEU A 191 -10.03 11.16 -10.29
C LEU A 191 -8.83 11.05 -11.24
N SER A 192 -8.57 9.87 -11.81
CA SER A 192 -7.30 9.59 -12.48
C SER A 192 -6.97 10.52 -13.67
N PRO A 193 -7.92 10.90 -14.54
CA PRO A 193 -7.67 11.88 -15.59
C PRO A 193 -7.37 13.30 -15.10
N ARG A 194 -7.77 13.65 -13.86
CA ARG A 194 -7.65 15.00 -13.29
C ARG A 194 -6.37 15.20 -12.51
N VAL A 195 -5.98 14.19 -11.72
CA VAL A 195 -4.87 14.27 -10.77
C VAL A 195 -3.72 13.31 -11.10
N GLY A 196 -3.81 12.57 -12.21
CA GLY A 196 -2.87 11.51 -12.55
C GLY A 196 -3.15 10.24 -11.73
N GLY A 197 -2.12 9.47 -11.38
CA GLY A 197 -2.30 8.22 -10.63
C GLY A 197 -2.82 7.06 -11.49
N TRP A 198 -2.44 7.01 -12.76
CA TRP A 198 -2.78 5.91 -13.67
C TRP A 198 -2.33 4.53 -13.15
N ASP A 199 -1.28 4.47 -12.34
CA ASP A 199 -0.85 3.27 -11.62
C ASP A 199 -1.90 2.80 -10.60
N ARG A 200 -2.50 3.73 -9.85
CA ARG A 200 -3.60 3.46 -8.93
C ARG A 200 -4.84 2.99 -9.70
N MET A 201 -5.18 3.67 -10.80
CA MET A 201 -6.29 3.26 -11.68
C MET A 201 -6.10 1.84 -12.20
N ALA A 202 -4.90 1.50 -12.67
CA ALA A 202 -4.62 0.18 -13.19
C ALA A 202 -4.69 -0.90 -12.09
N ALA A 203 -4.13 -0.64 -10.90
CA ALA A 203 -4.23 -1.55 -9.76
C ALA A 203 -5.68 -1.77 -9.32
N VAL A 204 -6.46 -0.70 -9.18
CA VAL A 204 -7.88 -0.73 -8.80
C VAL A 204 -8.73 -1.40 -9.87
N SER A 205 -8.45 -1.16 -11.14
CA SER A 205 -9.15 -1.84 -12.24
C SER A 205 -8.90 -3.34 -12.20
N TRP A 206 -7.67 -3.77 -11.91
CA TRP A 206 -7.37 -5.19 -11.76
C TRP A 206 -8.09 -5.82 -10.56
N MET A 207 -8.07 -5.15 -9.40
CA MET A 207 -8.85 -5.60 -8.23
C MET A 207 -10.32 -5.72 -8.60
N TYR A 208 -10.90 -4.66 -9.19
CA TYR A 208 -12.31 -4.61 -9.60
C TYR A 208 -12.72 -5.74 -10.56
N ILE A 209 -11.86 -6.10 -11.52
CA ILE A 209 -12.11 -7.24 -12.42
C ILE A 209 -12.26 -8.53 -11.62
N LYS A 210 -11.40 -8.76 -10.61
CA LYS A 210 -11.46 -9.98 -9.80
C LYS A 210 -12.74 -10.03 -8.97
N GLU A 211 -13.06 -8.94 -8.30
CA GLU A 211 -14.33 -8.77 -7.58
C GLU A 211 -15.54 -9.02 -8.48
N ALA A 212 -15.44 -8.44 -9.67
CA ALA A 212 -16.21 -8.67 -10.89
C ALA A 212 -16.64 -10.12 -11.06
N VAL A 213 -15.60 -10.92 -11.30
CA VAL A 213 -15.69 -12.34 -11.63
C VAL A 213 -16.21 -13.15 -10.45
N PHE A 214 -15.69 -12.90 -9.24
CA PHE A 214 -16.13 -13.63 -8.04
C PHE A 214 -17.60 -13.39 -7.71
N SER A 215 -18.11 -12.19 -7.97
CA SER A 215 -19.51 -11.83 -7.75
C SER A 215 -20.43 -12.20 -8.92
N GLY A 216 -19.91 -12.84 -9.96
CA GLY A 216 -20.68 -13.21 -11.17
C GLY A 216 -21.14 -12.03 -12.02
N ASN A 217 -20.51 -10.86 -11.87
CA ASN A 217 -20.95 -9.64 -12.53
C ASN A 217 -20.11 -9.32 -13.79
N PHE A 218 -20.53 -9.88 -14.92
CA PHE A 218 -19.77 -9.81 -16.16
C PHE A 218 -19.67 -8.38 -16.75
N LYS A 219 -20.71 -7.56 -16.62
CA LYS A 219 -20.70 -6.17 -17.13
C LYS A 219 -19.63 -5.34 -16.43
N ASP A 220 -19.53 -5.48 -15.10
CA ASP A 220 -18.51 -4.79 -14.31
C ASP A 220 -17.10 -5.32 -14.58
N SER A 221 -16.96 -6.61 -14.86
CA SER A 221 -15.69 -7.20 -15.29
C SER A 221 -15.18 -6.56 -16.60
N LEU A 222 -16.07 -6.36 -17.59
CA LEU A 222 -15.73 -5.67 -18.84
C LEU A 222 -15.37 -4.20 -18.61
N MET A 223 -16.09 -3.51 -17.73
CA MET A 223 -15.78 -2.14 -17.34
C MET A 223 -14.39 -2.03 -16.70
N GLY A 224 -14.05 -2.97 -15.81
CA GLY A 224 -12.71 -3.06 -15.23
C GLY A 224 -11.63 -3.31 -16.29
N VAL A 225 -11.84 -4.23 -17.23
CA VAL A 225 -10.88 -4.51 -18.33
C VAL A 225 -10.66 -3.27 -19.20
N ARG A 226 -11.72 -2.54 -19.53
CA ARG A 226 -11.63 -1.30 -20.31
C ARG A 226 -10.75 -0.27 -19.60
N ASN A 227 -11.01 -0.01 -18.33
CA ASN A 227 -10.28 0.98 -17.55
C ASN A 227 -8.83 0.55 -17.27
N LEU A 228 -8.59 -0.75 -17.07
CA LEU A 228 -7.24 -1.30 -16.97
C LEU A 228 -6.44 -1.01 -18.25
N ARG A 229 -7.03 -1.21 -19.43
CA ARG A 229 -6.37 -0.92 -20.71
C ARG A 229 -6.07 0.57 -20.87
N ILE A 230 -7.01 1.44 -20.54
CA ILE A 230 -6.82 2.89 -20.58
C ILE A 230 -5.63 3.29 -19.71
N ALA A 231 -5.62 2.85 -18.45
CA ALA A 231 -4.55 3.15 -17.50
C ALA A 231 -3.19 2.58 -17.95
N CYS A 232 -3.17 1.35 -18.46
CA CYS A 232 -1.95 0.72 -18.97
C CYS A 232 -1.36 1.44 -20.18
N ASN A 233 -2.20 1.92 -21.10
CA ASN A 233 -1.76 2.72 -22.24
C ASN A 233 -1.11 4.03 -21.79
N GLN A 234 -1.67 4.69 -20.76
CA GLN A 234 -1.09 5.92 -20.19
C GLN A 234 0.25 5.68 -19.49
N LEU A 235 0.47 4.46 -18.97
CA LEU A 235 1.70 4.07 -18.29
C LEU A 235 2.76 3.47 -19.22
N ASP A 236 2.46 3.29 -20.52
CA ASP A 236 3.26 2.50 -21.46
C ASP A 236 3.57 1.09 -20.92
N LYS A 237 2.54 0.41 -20.39
CA LYS A 237 2.64 -0.94 -19.83
C LYS A 237 1.66 -1.90 -20.50
N GLY A 238 2.02 -3.18 -20.58
CA GLY A 238 1.09 -4.22 -21.03
C GLY A 238 0.10 -4.60 -19.93
N TRP A 239 -1.22 -4.54 -20.20
CA TRP A 239 -2.24 -4.91 -19.21
C TRP A 239 -2.17 -6.38 -18.75
N LEU A 240 -1.60 -7.27 -19.57
CA LEU A 240 -1.34 -8.67 -19.23
C LEU A 240 -0.31 -8.85 -18.09
N GLN A 241 0.43 -7.80 -17.73
CA GLN A 241 1.35 -7.87 -16.59
C GLN A 241 0.62 -8.18 -15.28
N TYR A 242 -0.63 -7.72 -15.10
CA TYR A 242 -1.40 -7.91 -13.86
C TYR A 242 -1.77 -9.37 -13.62
N PRO A 243 -2.44 -10.08 -14.55
CA PRO A 243 -2.70 -11.51 -14.39
C PRO A 243 -1.41 -12.33 -14.30
N ARG A 244 -0.36 -11.97 -15.06
CA ARG A 244 0.95 -12.65 -14.97
C ARG A 244 1.57 -12.50 -13.57
N ASN A 245 1.56 -11.29 -13.02
CA ASN A 245 2.09 -11.02 -11.68
C ASN A 245 1.30 -11.77 -10.61
N GLU A 246 -0.01 -11.93 -10.78
CA GLU A 246 -0.85 -12.70 -9.87
C GLU A 246 -0.52 -14.19 -9.90
N LEU A 247 -0.39 -14.79 -11.08
CA LEU A 247 0.07 -16.18 -11.23
C LEU A 247 1.43 -16.39 -10.57
N LEU A 248 2.39 -15.49 -10.83
CA LEU A 248 3.70 -15.53 -10.20
C LEU A 248 3.59 -15.39 -8.67
N THR A 249 2.73 -14.51 -8.17
CA THR A 249 2.49 -14.34 -6.73
C THR A 249 1.92 -15.60 -6.09
N GLY A 250 1.03 -16.31 -6.79
CA GLY A 250 0.50 -17.59 -6.34
C GLY A 250 1.60 -18.65 -6.19
N VAL A 251 2.46 -18.79 -7.20
CA VAL A 251 3.60 -19.72 -7.18
C VAL A 251 4.61 -19.33 -6.08
N MET A 252 4.94 -18.05 -5.95
CA MET A 252 5.80 -17.55 -4.88
C MET A 252 5.20 -17.83 -3.49
N GLY A 253 3.88 -17.73 -3.33
CA GLY A 253 3.20 -18.06 -2.07
C GLY A 253 3.42 -19.51 -1.64
N ILE A 254 3.41 -20.45 -2.59
CA ILE A 254 3.76 -21.86 -2.32
C ILE A 254 5.22 -21.97 -1.88
N SER A 255 6.15 -21.35 -2.63
CA SER A 255 7.58 -21.36 -2.32
C SER A 255 7.89 -20.76 -0.94
N ARG A 256 7.25 -19.65 -0.56
CA ARG A 256 7.42 -19.01 0.75
C ARG A 256 6.96 -19.91 1.88
N ARG A 257 5.82 -20.60 1.74
CA ARG A 257 5.37 -21.56 2.76
C ARG A 257 6.37 -22.68 2.98
N MET A 258 7.01 -23.17 1.92
CA MET A 258 8.05 -24.20 2.00
C MET A 258 9.38 -23.68 2.58
N THR A 259 9.66 -22.38 2.49
CA THR A 259 10.97 -21.78 2.80
C THR A 259 10.94 -20.72 3.91
N ARG A 260 9.81 -20.56 4.63
CA ARG A 260 9.72 -19.54 5.69
C ARG A 260 10.60 -19.84 6.90
N GLY A 261 10.82 -21.11 7.22
CA GLY A 261 11.51 -21.52 8.45
C GLY A 261 10.66 -21.27 9.71
N ASP A 262 11.32 -21.02 10.84
CA ASP A 262 10.71 -20.74 12.15
C ASP A 262 10.29 -19.27 12.29
N VAL A 263 9.38 -18.84 11.42
CA VAL A 263 8.86 -17.48 11.40
C VAL A 263 7.45 -17.45 11.97
N TYR A 264 7.28 -16.71 13.07
CA TYR A 264 6.07 -16.68 13.90
C TYR A 264 5.46 -15.27 13.98
N ALA A 265 4.20 -15.17 14.45
CA ALA A 265 3.44 -13.92 14.43
C ALA A 265 4.02 -12.85 15.37
N GLU A 266 4.55 -13.26 16.51
CA GLU A 266 5.15 -12.41 17.55
C GLU A 266 6.34 -11.60 17.00
N GLN A 267 7.03 -12.15 16.00
CA GLN A 267 8.13 -11.47 15.30
C GLN A 267 7.65 -10.31 14.42
N PHE A 268 6.34 -10.17 14.19
CA PHE A 268 5.74 -9.12 13.37
C PHE A 268 4.82 -8.20 14.16
N GLU A 269 4.70 -8.39 15.47
CA GLU A 269 3.93 -7.49 16.31
C GLU A 269 4.55 -6.09 16.28
N ILE A 270 3.71 -5.10 15.98
CA ILE A 270 4.08 -3.70 16.12
C ILE A 270 3.91 -3.39 17.59
N GLN A 271 5.04 -3.21 18.29
CA GLN A 271 5.01 -2.81 19.69
C GLN A 271 4.82 -1.29 19.73
N SER A 272 3.63 -0.83 20.13
CA SER A 272 3.48 0.54 20.63
C SER A 272 4.24 0.60 21.96
N LYS A 273 5.29 1.42 22.02
CA LYS A 273 5.94 1.73 23.30
C LYS A 273 5.17 2.80 24.06
#